data_AF-A0A519QNL4-F1
#
_entry.id   AF-A0A519QNL4-F1
#
_cell.length_a   1.000
_cell.length_b   1.000
_cell.length_c   1.000
_cell.angle_alpha   90.00
_cell.angle_beta   90.00
_cell.angle_gamma   90.00
#
_symmetry.space_group_name_H-M   'P 1'
#
loop_
_entity.id
_entity.type
_entity.pdbx_description
1 polymer ?
#
loop_
_entity_poly.entity_id
_entity_poly.type
_entity_poly.pdbx_seq_one_letter_code
_entity_poly.pdbx_strand_id
1 'polypeptide(L)'
;MKNILMVEFHQPEFDILRREIGRCFVINAYHACITLTNHLLERYCKILLISFESGFKTIVELESLESIFEAANKKYLKADLNETLNACRTLGLITKEERKEFDVYRETFRNGFGHADPTKILGDSKGGFMLGSFNGNKESEFQELTYSKVPLLHGLAVESFSKVNALPYFIAVENLIRKTIHKIQPDDAKVEYELI
;
A
#
# COMPACT_ATOMS: atom_id res chain seq x y z
N MET A 1 13.76 7.97 12.85
CA MET A 1 12.40 7.53 12.44
C MET A 1 11.30 8.54 12.81
N LYS A 2 11.23 9.09 14.03
CA LYS A 2 10.16 10.01 14.47
C LYS A 2 10.02 11.34 13.68
N ASN A 3 11.00 11.76 12.87
CA ASN A 3 10.99 13.09 12.26
C ASN A 3 10.49 13.12 10.80
N ILE A 4 10.77 12.10 9.98
CA ILE A 4 10.46 12.17 8.54
C ILE A 4 8.98 11.82 8.26
N LEU A 5 8.38 10.90 9.02
CA LEU A 5 6.95 10.59 8.93
C LEU A 5 6.04 11.73 9.44
N MET A 6 6.60 12.72 10.15
CA MET A 6 5.85 13.89 10.65
C MET A 6 5.79 15.03 9.63
N VAL A 7 6.58 14.96 8.56
CA VAL A 7 6.50 15.94 7.47
C VAL A 7 5.23 15.64 6.67
N GLU A 8 4.27 16.55 6.79
CA GLU A 8 3.02 16.53 6.03
C GLU A 8 3.30 16.81 4.55
N PHE A 9 2.46 16.24 3.70
CA PHE A 9 2.47 16.53 2.26
C PHE A 9 1.74 17.83 1.93
N HIS A 10 1.05 18.42 2.92
CA HIS A 10 0.12 19.53 2.73
C HIS A 10 -0.97 19.19 1.70
N GLN A 11 -1.41 17.94 1.74
CA GLN A 11 -2.47 17.38 0.89
C GLN A 11 -3.41 16.57 1.80
N PRO A 12 -4.50 17.16 2.30
CA PRO A 12 -5.42 16.52 3.24
C PRO A 12 -5.90 15.14 2.78
N GLU A 13 -6.07 14.95 1.48
CA GLU A 13 -6.46 13.72 0.80
C GLU A 13 -5.53 12.54 1.12
N PHE A 14 -4.28 12.82 1.47
CA PHE A 14 -3.26 11.81 1.82
C PHE A 14 -2.90 11.89 3.31
N ASP A 15 -2.71 13.09 3.84
CA ASP A 15 -2.20 13.30 5.20
C ASP A 15 -3.12 12.74 6.30
N ILE A 16 -4.44 12.77 6.08
CA ILE A 16 -5.39 12.15 7.01
C ILE A 16 -5.14 10.64 7.12
N LEU A 17 -5.11 9.96 5.97
CA LEU A 17 -4.94 8.51 5.91
C LEU A 17 -3.55 8.08 6.40
N ARG A 18 -2.50 8.85 6.07
CA ARG A 18 -1.13 8.62 6.58
C ARG A 18 -1.05 8.64 8.10
N ARG A 19 -1.69 9.63 8.74
CA ARG A 19 -1.74 9.72 10.21
C ARG A 19 -2.46 8.52 10.83
N GLU A 20 -3.52 8.04 10.19
CA GLU A 20 -4.23 6.83 10.62
C GLU A 20 -3.36 5.58 10.48
N ILE A 21 -2.67 5.41 9.35
CA ILE A 21 -1.71 4.31 9.14
C ILE A 21 -0.64 4.32 10.24
N GLY A 22 -0.04 5.48 10.51
CA GLY A 22 0.96 5.64 11.57
C GLY A 22 0.42 5.26 12.96
N ARG A 23 -0.82 5.66 13.28
CA ARG A 23 -1.49 5.28 14.53
C ARG A 23 -1.72 3.77 14.61
N CYS A 24 -2.20 3.14 13.53
CA CYS A 24 -2.36 1.68 13.45
C CYS A 24 -1.05 0.96 13.74
N PHE A 25 0.06 1.43 13.17
CA PHE A 25 1.36 0.86 13.45
C PHE A 25 1.78 1.00 14.93
N VAL A 26 1.59 2.18 15.53
CA VAL A 26 1.95 2.46 16.94
C VAL A 26 1.18 1.57 17.93
N ILE A 27 -0.10 1.29 17.66
CA ILE A 27 -0.93 0.42 18.51
C ILE A 27 -0.80 -1.07 18.14
N ASN A 28 0.15 -1.43 17.28
CA ASN A 28 0.37 -2.79 16.77
C ASN A 28 -0.80 -3.39 15.98
N ALA A 29 -1.69 -2.56 15.43
CA ALA A 29 -2.76 -2.97 14.52
C ALA A 29 -2.22 -3.13 13.09
N TYR A 30 -1.28 -4.06 12.89
CA TYR A 30 -0.53 -4.22 11.63
C TYR A 30 -1.41 -4.59 10.42
N HIS A 31 -2.45 -5.41 10.62
CA HIS A 31 -3.44 -5.70 9.59
C HIS A 31 -4.13 -4.42 9.08
N ALA A 32 -4.60 -3.58 10.02
CA ALA A 32 -5.23 -2.31 9.68
C ALA A 32 -4.22 -1.36 9.00
N CYS A 33 -2.98 -1.32 9.47
CA CYS A 33 -1.89 -0.57 8.86
C CYS A 33 -1.71 -0.94 7.37
N ILE A 34 -1.64 -2.24 7.05
CA ILE A 34 -1.51 -2.72 5.66
C ILE A 34 -2.75 -2.35 4.83
N THR A 35 -3.95 -2.57 5.36
CA THR A 35 -5.20 -2.25 4.65
C THR A 35 -5.31 -0.76 4.34
N LEU A 36 -5.02 0.12 5.31
CA LEU A 36 -5.03 1.56 5.07
C LEU A 36 -3.90 1.98 4.11
N THR A 37 -2.74 1.31 4.14
CA THR A 37 -1.67 1.55 3.16
C THR A 37 -2.09 1.17 1.74
N ASN A 38 -2.87 0.08 1.57
CA ASN A 38 -3.47 -0.28 0.28
C ASN A 38 -4.39 0.84 -0.23
N HIS A 39 -5.23 1.39 0.65
CA HIS A 39 -6.11 2.51 0.30
C HIS A 39 -5.31 3.76 -0.07
N LEU A 40 -4.23 4.06 0.64
CA LEU A 40 -3.36 5.20 0.35
C LEU A 40 -2.72 5.06 -1.03
N LEU A 41 -2.13 3.90 -1.34
CA LEU A 41 -1.51 3.64 -2.63
C LEU A 41 -2.53 3.77 -3.78
N GLU A 42 -3.69 3.14 -3.66
CA GLU A 42 -4.72 3.18 -4.71
C GLU A 42 -5.27 4.60 -4.91
N ARG A 43 -5.57 5.30 -3.81
CA ARG A 43 -6.04 6.69 -3.87
C ARG A 43 -4.97 7.60 -4.47
N TYR A 44 -3.72 7.45 -4.07
CA TYR A 44 -2.63 8.28 -4.54
C TYR A 44 -2.40 8.12 -6.04
N CYS A 45 -2.30 6.89 -6.55
CA CYS A 45 -2.14 6.65 -7.99
C CYS A 45 -3.29 7.27 -8.81
N LYS A 46 -4.53 7.18 -8.32
CA LYS A 46 -5.70 7.81 -8.97
C LYS A 46 -5.57 9.32 -8.99
N ILE A 47 -5.30 9.96 -7.86
CA ILE A 47 -5.18 11.41 -7.78
C ILE A 47 -3.99 11.92 -8.60
N LEU A 48 -2.85 11.23 -8.55
CA LEU A 48 -1.67 11.55 -9.35
C LEU A 48 -2.01 11.60 -10.85
N LEU A 49 -2.74 10.61 -11.37
CA LEU A 49 -3.18 10.58 -12.76
C LEU A 49 -4.21 11.65 -13.09
N ILE A 50 -5.18 11.87 -12.19
CA ILE A 50 -6.23 12.89 -12.36
C ILE A 50 -5.61 14.28 -12.44
N SER A 51 -4.77 14.63 -11.47
CA SER A 51 -4.08 15.93 -11.43
C SER A 51 -3.16 16.12 -12.62
N PHE A 52 -2.42 15.08 -13.03
CA PHE A 52 -1.54 15.15 -14.19
C PHE A 52 -2.29 15.39 -15.50
N GLU A 53 -3.40 14.67 -15.74
CA GLU A 53 -4.19 14.79 -16.98
C GLU A 53 -5.02 16.08 -17.03
N SER A 54 -5.57 16.52 -15.90
CA SER A 54 -6.31 17.78 -15.81
C SER A 54 -5.43 19.02 -15.91
N GLY A 55 -4.10 18.88 -15.81
CA GLY A 55 -3.16 20.01 -15.82
C GLY A 55 -3.37 20.97 -14.64
N PHE A 56 -4.06 20.51 -13.60
CA PHE A 56 -4.42 21.34 -12.46
C PHE A 56 -3.18 21.63 -11.63
N LYS A 57 -2.72 22.89 -11.66
CA LYS A 57 -1.56 23.36 -10.90
C LYS A 57 -1.91 24.39 -9.84
N THR A 58 -3.05 25.09 -9.95
CA THR A 58 -3.48 26.15 -9.03
C THR A 58 -5.01 26.32 -9.07
N ILE A 59 -5.61 26.78 -7.97
CA ILE A 59 -7.02 27.19 -7.91
C ILE A 59 -7.10 28.61 -8.49
N VAL A 60 -7.27 28.75 -9.81
CA VAL A 60 -7.44 30.09 -10.39
C VAL A 60 -8.92 30.47 -10.53
N GLU A 61 -9.83 29.52 -10.71
CA GLU A 61 -11.27 29.80 -10.76
C GLU A 61 -12.10 28.64 -10.17
N LEU A 62 -12.78 28.88 -9.04
CA LEU A 62 -13.64 27.90 -8.36
C LEU A 62 -14.82 27.45 -9.24
N GLU A 63 -15.29 28.32 -10.13
CA GLU A 63 -16.51 28.11 -10.93
C GLU A 63 -16.39 27.01 -12.00
N SER A 64 -15.17 26.59 -12.36
CA SER A 64 -14.92 25.55 -13.38
C SER A 64 -14.19 24.31 -12.85
N LEU A 65 -13.99 24.19 -11.54
CA LEU A 65 -13.22 23.08 -10.95
C LEU A 65 -13.78 21.70 -11.30
N GLU A 66 -15.10 21.53 -11.25
CA GLU A 66 -15.72 20.24 -11.56
C GLU A 66 -15.45 19.82 -13.01
N SER A 67 -15.56 20.74 -13.97
CA SER A 67 -15.34 20.45 -15.39
C SER A 67 -13.87 20.19 -15.71
N ILE A 68 -12.93 20.81 -14.99
CA ILE A 68 -11.48 20.55 -15.12
C ILE A 68 -11.16 19.08 -14.82
N PHE A 69 -11.80 18.49 -13.81
CA PHE A 69 -11.52 17.11 -13.39
C PHE A 69 -12.44 16.07 -14.01
N GLU A 70 -13.58 16.46 -14.61
CA GLU A 70 -14.63 15.53 -15.04
C GLU A 70 -14.12 14.39 -15.93
N ALA A 71 -13.36 14.71 -16.98
CA ALA A 71 -12.84 13.73 -17.93
C ALA A 71 -11.87 12.75 -17.24
N ALA A 72 -10.92 13.27 -16.46
CA ALA A 72 -9.92 12.46 -15.77
C ALA A 72 -10.54 11.63 -14.64
N ASN A 73 -11.52 12.18 -13.91
CA ASN A 73 -12.29 11.48 -12.89
C ASN A 73 -13.03 10.28 -13.49
N LYS A 74 -13.74 10.49 -14.61
CA LYS A 74 -14.47 9.42 -15.31
C LYS A 74 -13.54 8.28 -15.74
N LYS A 75 -12.31 8.61 -16.10
CA LYS A 75 -11.29 7.67 -16.55
C LYS A 75 -10.65 6.87 -15.41
N TYR A 76 -10.26 7.53 -14.32
CA TYR A 76 -9.37 6.91 -13.31
C TYR A 76 -10.04 6.53 -12.00
N LEU A 77 -11.18 7.13 -11.59
CA LEU A 77 -11.77 6.83 -10.28
C LEU A 77 -12.20 5.36 -10.13
N LYS A 78 -12.70 4.77 -11.22
CA LYS A 78 -13.12 3.36 -11.28
C LYS A 78 -12.01 2.40 -11.67
N ALA A 79 -10.85 2.91 -12.08
CA ALA A 79 -9.74 2.09 -12.48
C ALA A 79 -9.16 1.34 -11.27
N ASP A 80 -8.69 0.11 -11.48
CA ASP A 80 -8.04 -0.66 -10.44
C ASP A 80 -6.56 -0.27 -10.26
N LEU A 81 -5.89 -0.84 -9.25
CA LEU A 81 -4.49 -0.54 -8.98
C LEU A 81 -3.55 -0.99 -10.11
N ASN A 82 -3.86 -2.08 -10.83
CA ASN A 82 -3.04 -2.53 -11.96
C ASN A 82 -3.13 -1.52 -13.12
N GLU A 83 -4.34 -1.09 -13.47
CA GLU A 83 -4.63 -0.11 -14.50
C GLU A 83 -3.95 1.23 -14.20
N THR A 84 -4.11 1.73 -12.98
CA THR A 84 -3.51 3.00 -12.56
C THR A 84 -1.99 2.96 -12.51
N LEU A 85 -1.38 1.88 -12.00
CA LEU A 85 0.07 1.72 -12.03
C LEU A 85 0.62 1.63 -13.47
N ASN A 86 -0.11 0.96 -14.38
CA ASN A 86 0.27 0.89 -15.79
C ASN A 86 0.18 2.26 -16.48
N ALA A 87 -0.85 3.05 -16.16
CA ALA A 87 -0.99 4.42 -16.64
C ALA A 87 0.15 5.32 -16.10
N CYS A 88 0.44 5.26 -14.80
CA CYS A 88 1.54 6.01 -14.17
C CYS A 88 2.88 5.71 -14.86
N ARG A 89 3.16 4.43 -15.15
CA ARG A 89 4.38 4.03 -15.87
C ARG A 89 4.41 4.57 -17.30
N THR A 90 3.29 4.44 -18.02
CA THR A 90 3.19 4.86 -19.43
C THR A 90 3.37 6.37 -19.59
N LEU A 91 2.94 7.16 -18.60
CA LEU A 91 3.11 8.61 -18.55
C LEU A 91 4.47 9.04 -17.94
N GLY A 92 5.36 8.11 -17.61
CA GLY A 92 6.66 8.44 -17.00
C GLY A 92 6.56 8.99 -15.57
N LEU A 93 5.44 8.80 -14.89
CA LEU A 93 5.24 9.22 -13.51
C LEU A 93 6.04 8.33 -12.55
N ILE A 94 6.14 7.05 -12.89
CA ILE A 94 6.98 6.03 -12.21
C ILE A 94 7.84 5.28 -13.24
N THR A 95 8.93 4.68 -12.78
CA THR A 95 9.83 3.84 -13.57
C THR A 95 9.26 2.44 -13.81
N LYS A 96 9.90 1.66 -14.70
CA LYS A 96 9.55 0.27 -14.95
C LYS A 96 9.83 -0.61 -13.73
N GLU A 97 10.89 -0.31 -13.01
CA GLU A 97 11.34 -1.01 -11.80
C GLU A 97 10.34 -0.79 -10.67
N GLU A 98 9.95 0.47 -10.42
CA GLU A 98 8.88 0.79 -9.46
C GLU A 98 7.56 0.11 -9.84
N ARG A 99 7.17 0.11 -11.11
CA ARG A 99 5.95 -0.59 -11.54
C ARG A 99 5.99 -2.07 -11.16
N LYS A 100 7.13 -2.74 -11.34
CA LYS A 100 7.31 -4.16 -10.98
C LYS A 100 7.22 -4.36 -9.47
N GLU A 101 7.89 -3.52 -8.70
CA GLU A 101 7.84 -3.56 -7.23
C GLU A 101 6.40 -3.40 -6.73
N PHE A 102 5.70 -2.37 -7.17
CA PHE A 102 4.30 -2.14 -6.80
C PHE A 102 3.34 -3.20 -7.36
N ASP A 103 3.73 -3.98 -8.37
CA ASP A 103 2.94 -5.15 -8.79
C ASP A 103 3.01 -6.29 -7.78
N VAL A 104 4.19 -6.51 -7.19
CA VAL A 104 4.36 -7.45 -6.08
C VAL A 104 3.50 -7.00 -4.90
N TYR A 105 3.52 -5.72 -4.56
CA TYR A 105 2.66 -5.19 -3.49
C TYR A 105 1.17 -5.31 -3.79
N ARG A 106 0.77 -5.11 -5.05
CA ARG A 106 -0.61 -5.31 -5.49
C ARG A 106 -1.07 -6.74 -5.27
N GLU A 107 -0.27 -7.74 -5.62
CA GLU A 107 -0.65 -9.15 -5.43
C GLU A 107 -0.59 -9.58 -3.97
N THR A 108 0.50 -9.28 -3.27
CA THR A 108 0.72 -9.75 -1.89
C THR A 108 -0.12 -8.96 -0.87
N PHE A 109 -0.08 -7.63 -0.91
CA PHE A 109 -0.76 -6.80 0.10
C PHE A 109 -2.18 -6.46 -0.32
N ARG A 110 -2.38 -5.83 -1.49
CA ARG A 110 -3.73 -5.37 -1.88
C ARG A 110 -4.67 -6.54 -2.12
N ASN A 111 -4.30 -7.47 -3.01
CA ASN A 111 -5.15 -8.61 -3.33
C ASN A 111 -5.19 -9.64 -2.21
N GLY A 112 -4.04 -9.95 -1.61
CA GLY A 112 -3.95 -10.88 -0.48
C GLY A 112 -4.85 -10.48 0.69
N PHE A 113 -4.74 -9.23 1.17
CA PHE A 113 -5.56 -8.78 2.30
C PHE A 113 -6.98 -8.43 1.87
N GLY A 114 -7.17 -7.86 0.67
CA GLY A 114 -8.49 -7.49 0.16
C GLY A 114 -9.41 -8.68 -0.11
N HIS A 115 -8.84 -9.86 -0.41
CA HIS A 115 -9.59 -11.11 -0.60
C HIS A 115 -9.42 -12.11 0.55
N ALA A 116 -8.73 -11.73 1.63
CA ALA A 116 -8.36 -12.61 2.72
C ALA A 116 -7.77 -13.95 2.20
N ASP A 117 -6.79 -13.85 1.29
CA ASP A 117 -6.17 -14.97 0.58
C ASP A 117 -4.75 -15.27 1.13
N PRO A 118 -4.61 -16.28 2.02
CA PRO A 118 -3.33 -16.62 2.62
C PRO A 118 -2.33 -17.18 1.62
N THR A 119 -2.76 -17.65 0.46
CA THR A 119 -1.83 -18.15 -0.58
C THR A 119 -1.05 -17.00 -1.20
N LYS A 120 -1.67 -15.83 -1.37
CA LYS A 120 -1.01 -14.61 -1.84
C LYS A 120 -0.16 -13.95 -0.77
N ILE A 121 -0.63 -13.97 0.48
CA ILE A 121 0.08 -13.33 1.60
C ILE A 121 1.33 -14.15 1.99
N LEU A 122 1.16 -15.45 2.19
CA LEU A 122 2.19 -16.32 2.77
C LEU A 122 3.01 -17.07 1.70
N GLY A 123 2.49 -17.19 0.48
CA GLY A 123 3.14 -17.94 -0.60
C GLY A 123 3.46 -19.37 -0.15
N ASP A 124 4.71 -19.78 -0.42
CA ASP A 124 5.25 -21.09 -0.03
C ASP A 124 5.94 -21.08 1.33
N SER A 125 5.74 -20.06 2.17
CA SER A 125 6.35 -19.98 3.50
C SER A 125 6.00 -21.19 4.36
N LYS A 126 7.02 -21.73 5.05
CA LYS A 126 6.91 -22.94 5.86
C LYS A 126 7.45 -22.76 7.27
N GLY A 127 6.99 -23.61 8.17
CA GLY A 127 7.47 -23.70 9.54
C GLY A 127 7.60 -25.14 10.00
N GLY A 128 8.54 -25.36 10.93
CA GLY A 128 8.67 -26.62 11.64
C GLY A 128 7.67 -26.71 12.80
N PHE A 129 6.97 -27.83 12.89
CA PHE A 129 5.98 -28.10 13.93
C PHE A 129 6.28 -29.41 14.62
N MET A 130 6.18 -29.42 15.95
CA MET A 130 6.23 -30.63 16.73
C MET A 130 4.79 -31.09 16.99
N LEU A 131 4.41 -32.22 16.40
CA LEU A 131 3.09 -32.81 16.55
C LEU A 131 3.13 -33.82 17.70
N GLY A 132 2.41 -33.50 18.78
CA GLY A 132 2.20 -34.39 19.92
C GLY A 132 0.85 -35.09 19.86
N SER A 133 0.77 -36.30 20.40
CA SER A 133 -0.49 -37.01 20.61
C SER A 133 -0.89 -36.95 22.09
N PHE A 134 -2.14 -36.56 22.37
CA PHE A 134 -2.71 -36.65 23.71
C PHE A 134 -3.08 -38.10 24.10
N ASN A 135 -3.19 -39.00 23.12
CA ASN A 135 -3.41 -40.42 23.35
C ASN A 135 -2.06 -41.15 23.44
N GLY A 136 -1.36 -40.93 24.55
CA GLY A 136 -0.37 -41.76 25.26
C GLY A 136 0.78 -42.50 24.54
N ASN A 137 0.72 -42.80 23.25
CA ASN A 137 1.56 -43.83 22.61
C ASN A 137 2.19 -43.39 21.26
N LYS A 138 2.23 -42.09 20.95
CA LYS A 138 2.99 -41.60 19.79
C LYS A 138 4.06 -40.63 20.24
N GLU A 139 5.30 -40.94 19.93
CA GLU A 139 6.42 -40.01 20.03
C GLU A 139 6.13 -38.76 19.20
N SER A 140 6.59 -37.61 19.70
CA SER A 140 6.43 -36.34 19.00
C SER A 140 7.18 -36.36 17.68
N GLU A 141 6.48 -36.10 16.58
CA GLU A 141 7.07 -36.05 15.24
C GLU A 141 7.28 -34.60 14.82
N PHE A 142 8.45 -34.30 14.25
CA PHE A 142 8.70 -33.01 13.63
C PHE A 142 8.23 -33.03 12.18
N GLN A 143 7.38 -32.08 11.81
CA GLN A 143 6.88 -31.94 10.45
C GLN A 143 7.04 -30.50 9.96
N GLU A 144 7.53 -30.34 8.72
CA GLU A 144 7.51 -29.06 8.03
C GLU A 144 6.14 -28.87 7.35
N LEU A 145 5.45 -27.76 7.68
CA LEU A 145 4.15 -27.42 7.13
C LEU A 145 4.21 -26.10 6.36
N THR A 146 3.57 -26.06 5.19
CA THR A 146 3.35 -24.81 4.46
C THR A 146 2.17 -24.06 5.07
N TYR A 147 2.41 -22.86 5.58
CA TYR A 147 1.41 -22.10 6.33
C TYR A 147 0.14 -21.82 5.51
N SER A 148 0.28 -21.44 4.24
CA SER A 148 -0.85 -21.15 3.35
C SER A 148 -1.79 -22.33 3.12
N LYS A 149 -1.32 -23.57 3.32
CA LYS A 149 -2.09 -24.81 3.10
C LYS A 149 -2.80 -25.32 4.35
N VAL A 150 -2.55 -24.73 5.52
CA VAL A 150 -3.08 -25.21 6.80
C VAL A 150 -3.91 -24.11 7.47
N PRO A 151 -5.25 -24.14 7.36
CA PRO A 151 -6.13 -23.08 7.85
C PRO A 151 -5.96 -22.70 9.33
N LEU A 152 -5.66 -23.68 10.18
CA LEU A 152 -5.43 -23.46 11.61
C LEU A 152 -4.21 -22.57 11.90
N LEU A 153 -3.28 -22.45 10.94
CA LEU A 153 -2.07 -21.64 11.06
C LEU A 153 -2.20 -20.26 10.41
N HIS A 154 -3.26 -20.02 9.62
CA HIS A 154 -3.41 -18.78 8.84
C HIS A 154 -3.38 -17.53 9.72
N GLY A 155 -4.13 -17.51 10.83
CA GLY A 155 -4.20 -16.34 11.71
C GLY A 155 -2.83 -15.89 12.22
N LEU A 156 -2.09 -16.81 12.85
CA LEU A 156 -0.76 -16.53 13.41
C LEU A 156 0.28 -16.21 12.33
N ALA A 157 0.25 -16.94 11.21
CA ALA A 157 1.20 -16.72 10.11
C ALA A 157 0.97 -15.37 9.42
N VAL A 158 -0.28 -15.01 9.14
CA VAL A 158 -0.63 -13.71 8.54
C VAL A 158 -0.36 -12.56 9.52
N GLU A 159 -0.61 -12.74 10.82
CA GLU A 159 -0.23 -11.75 11.83
C GLU A 159 1.29 -11.52 11.85
N SER A 160 2.06 -12.61 11.86
CA SER A 160 3.53 -12.55 11.83
C SER A 160 4.04 -11.87 10.57
N PHE A 161 3.48 -12.23 9.42
CA PHE A 161 3.75 -11.55 8.15
C PHE A 161 3.45 -10.06 8.23
N SER A 162 2.28 -9.69 8.76
CA SER A 162 1.84 -8.30 8.87
C SER A 162 2.77 -7.48 9.75
N LYS A 163 3.20 -8.03 10.89
CA LYS A 163 4.13 -7.38 11.81
C LYS A 163 5.47 -7.04 11.16
N VAL A 164 5.98 -7.94 10.32
CA VAL A 164 7.26 -7.75 9.61
C VAL A 164 7.12 -6.75 8.46
N ASN A 165 5.99 -6.77 7.75
CA ASN A 165 5.87 -6.08 6.46
C ASN A 165 5.09 -4.77 6.50
N ALA A 166 4.32 -4.48 7.55
CA ALA A 166 3.47 -3.28 7.60
C ALA A 166 4.26 -1.97 7.44
N LEU A 167 5.36 -1.81 8.18
CA LEU A 167 6.17 -0.59 8.11
C LEU A 167 6.97 -0.49 6.80
N PRO A 168 7.70 -1.53 6.34
CA PRO A 168 8.37 -1.50 5.03
C PRO A 168 7.43 -1.14 3.89
N TYR A 169 6.23 -1.75 3.86
CA TYR A 169 5.24 -1.44 2.83
C TYR A 169 4.76 0.01 2.90
N PHE A 170 4.46 0.50 4.11
CA PHE A 170 4.09 1.91 4.29
C PHE A 170 5.19 2.87 3.83
N ILE A 171 6.46 2.59 4.19
CA ILE A 171 7.62 3.39 3.75
C ILE A 171 7.76 3.39 2.23
N ALA A 172 7.55 2.25 1.56
CA ALA A 172 7.62 2.19 0.11
C ALA A 172 6.57 3.09 -0.56
N VAL A 173 5.32 3.07 -0.05
CA VAL A 173 4.25 3.97 -0.53
C VAL A 173 4.58 5.44 -0.23
N GLU A 174 5.08 5.75 0.98
CA GLU A 174 5.54 7.09 1.34
C GLU A 174 6.60 7.62 0.39
N ASN A 175 7.60 6.80 0.05
CA ASN A 175 8.68 7.16 -0.84
C ASN A 175 8.20 7.39 -2.26
N LEU A 176 7.26 6.58 -2.76
CA LEU A 176 6.58 6.83 -4.03
C LEU A 176 5.90 8.20 -4.03
N ILE A 177 5.17 8.53 -2.96
CA ILE A 177 4.46 9.82 -2.84
C ILE A 177 5.47 10.96 -2.83
N ARG A 178 6.44 10.95 -1.92
CA ARG A 178 7.48 11.99 -1.82
C ARG A 178 8.20 12.25 -3.15
N LYS A 179 8.53 11.16 -3.85
CA LYS A 179 9.18 11.23 -5.16
C LYS A 179 8.30 11.87 -6.24
N THR A 180 6.98 11.75 -6.17
CA THR A 180 6.11 12.12 -7.30
C THR A 180 5.15 13.26 -7.00
N ILE A 181 4.98 13.66 -5.74
CA ILE A 181 4.00 14.66 -5.33
C ILE A 181 4.28 16.06 -5.89
N HIS A 182 5.55 16.41 -6.11
CA HIS A 182 5.94 17.65 -6.76
C HIS A 182 5.44 17.78 -8.21
N LYS A 183 5.03 16.66 -8.85
CA LYS A 183 4.46 16.65 -10.20
C LYS A 183 3.01 17.15 -10.23
N ILE A 184 2.36 17.20 -9.06
CA ILE A 184 0.96 17.62 -8.90
C ILE A 184 0.78 18.79 -7.92
N GLN A 185 1.87 19.23 -7.26
CA GLN A 185 1.87 20.43 -6.44
C GLN A 185 2.05 21.70 -7.29
N PRO A 186 1.39 22.81 -6.90
CA PRO A 186 1.68 24.15 -7.40
C PRO A 186 3.18 24.48 -7.30
N ASP A 187 3.73 25.25 -8.25
CA ASP A 187 5.15 25.60 -8.26
C ASP A 187 5.62 26.34 -6.99
N ASP A 188 4.71 27.08 -6.34
CA ASP A 188 4.90 27.79 -5.07
C ASP A 188 4.76 26.91 -3.81
N ALA A 189 4.24 25.69 -3.95
CA ALA A 189 4.08 24.70 -2.88
C ALA A 189 5.09 23.54 -2.96
N LYS A 190 6.03 23.58 -3.91
CA LYS A 190 7.05 22.55 -4.07
C LYS A 190 8.02 22.56 -2.89
N VAL A 191 7.94 21.51 -2.07
CA VAL A 191 8.91 21.21 -1.01
C VAL A 191 9.76 20.03 -1.47
N GLU A 192 11.07 20.10 -1.30
CA GLU A 192 11.93 18.92 -1.47
C GLU A 192 11.71 17.97 -0.29
N TYR A 193 11.24 16.76 -0.58
CA TYR A 193 11.04 15.72 0.42
C TYR A 193 12.19 14.71 0.35
N GLU A 194 12.85 14.47 1.47
CA GLU A 194 13.82 13.37 1.61
C GLU A 194 13.10 12.01 1.58
N LEU A 195 13.70 11.03 0.89
CA LEU A 195 13.25 9.64 0.93
C LEU A 195 13.60 9.01 2.30
N ILE A 196 12.73 8.13 2.78
CA ILE A 196 12.80 7.46 4.09
C ILE A 196 13.45 6.09 3.98
#